data_AF-A0A6N6T1N3-F1
#
_entry.id   AF-A0A6N6T1N3-F1
#
_cell.length_a   1.000
_cell.length_b   1.000
_cell.length_c   1.000
_cell.angle_alpha   90.00
_cell.angle_beta   90.00
_cell.angle_gamma   90.00
#
_symmetry.space_group_name_H-M   'P 1'
#
loop_
_entity.id
_entity.type
_entity.pdbx_description
1 polymer ?
#
loop_
_entity_poly.entity_id
_entity_poly.type
_entity_poly.pdbx_seq_one_letter_code
_entity_poly.pdbx_strand_id
1 'polypeptide(L)'
;MTSDEPSRAPPAEPHEDAAWVRIATPLSPEQLRAFLSDVERLYHINPLLEISAFERAGRDRHRLIAHNHSNGQAINVVLAVAERGPTLEIAYSQGLKVATHFRAEPKPHGADLVVTDIYGGGSPEERHARSSEVDLSLNAWGRALHDYLKAWARWSWLPPWRWYMQRVWQPMKPSARRIVWMIWIISAFEVVALAALLAIWAALRQASP
;
A
#
# COMPACT_ATOMS: atom_id res chain seq x y z
N MET A 1 -26.53 23.10 15.82
CA MET A 1 -25.29 22.82 16.57
C MET A 1 -25.06 21.32 16.52
N THR A 2 -24.35 20.87 15.48
CA THR A 2 -23.91 19.49 15.30
C THR A 2 -22.57 19.34 16.01
N SER A 3 -22.56 18.60 17.12
CA SER A 3 -21.34 18.23 17.81
C SER A 3 -20.55 17.25 16.95
N ASP A 4 -19.35 17.67 16.59
CA ASP A 4 -18.29 16.92 15.93
C ASP A 4 -17.81 15.84 16.91
N GLU A 5 -18.17 14.57 16.67
CA GLU A 5 -17.74 13.46 17.49
C GLU A 5 -16.37 12.99 16.98
N PRO A 6 -15.28 13.11 17.76
CA PRO A 6 -13.95 12.77 17.28
C PRO A 6 -13.87 11.27 16.99
N SER A 7 -13.38 10.94 15.79
CA SER A 7 -13.07 9.59 15.32
C SER A 7 -12.33 8.80 16.41
N ARG A 8 -13.06 7.97 17.17
CA ARG A 8 -12.47 7.12 18.20
C ARG A 8 -11.64 6.03 17.54
N ALA A 9 -10.35 6.01 17.85
CA ALA A 9 -9.50 4.85 17.66
C ALA A 9 -10.15 3.62 18.32
N PRO A 10 -10.02 2.41 17.72
CA PRO A 10 -10.41 1.20 18.43
C PRO A 10 -9.60 1.09 19.73
N PRO A 11 -10.20 0.62 20.84
CA PRO A 11 -9.49 0.47 22.10
C PRO A 11 -8.32 -0.51 21.89
N ALA A 12 -7.09 -0.02 22.09
CA ALA A 12 -5.94 -0.89 22.22
C ALA A 12 -6.11 -1.68 23.53
N GLU A 13 -6.14 -3.00 23.45
CA GLU A 13 -6.08 -3.86 24.62
C GLU A 13 -4.77 -3.60 25.38
N PRO A 14 -4.73 -3.61 26.73
CA PRO A 14 -3.68 -2.95 27.51
C PRO A 14 -2.28 -3.60 27.51
N HIS A 15 -1.98 -4.56 26.63
CA HIS A 15 -0.69 -5.28 26.65
C HIS A 15 -0.09 -5.61 25.27
N GLU A 16 -0.66 -5.09 24.18
CA GLU A 16 -0.18 -5.39 22.84
C GLU A 16 0.60 -4.19 22.27
N ASP A 17 1.92 -4.36 22.11
CA ASP A 17 2.77 -3.37 21.42
C ASP A 17 2.37 -3.37 19.95
N ALA A 18 1.56 -2.39 19.55
CA ALA A 18 0.92 -2.36 18.25
C ALA A 18 0.93 -0.96 17.63
N ALA A 19 1.13 -0.91 16.32
CA ALA A 19 0.98 0.29 15.52
C ALA A 19 -0.17 0.09 14.53
N TRP A 20 -0.95 1.15 14.25
CA TRP A 20 -2.08 1.03 13.34
C TRP A 20 -2.26 2.27 12.46
N VAL A 21 -2.91 2.07 11.32
CA VAL A 21 -3.36 3.12 10.42
C VAL A 21 -4.77 2.82 9.93
N ARG A 22 -5.58 3.86 9.76
CA ARG A 22 -6.94 3.78 9.22
C ARG A 22 -6.99 4.49 7.87
N ILE A 23 -7.53 3.82 6.86
CA ILE A 23 -7.52 4.26 5.47
C ILE A 23 -8.96 4.27 4.97
N ALA A 24 -9.51 5.45 4.72
CA ALA A 24 -10.81 5.58 4.08
C ALA A 24 -10.72 5.15 2.61
N THR A 25 -11.69 4.36 2.15
CA THR A 25 -11.80 3.90 0.76
C THR A 25 -13.26 3.94 0.28
N PRO A 26 -13.50 4.29 -1.00
CA PRO A 26 -14.84 4.25 -1.58
C PRO A 26 -15.31 2.81 -1.91
N LEU A 27 -14.46 1.79 -1.74
CA LEU A 27 -14.85 0.39 -1.95
C LEU A 27 -15.87 -0.07 -0.91
N SER A 28 -16.81 -0.92 -1.32
CA SER A 28 -17.67 -1.64 -0.36
C SER A 28 -16.83 -2.61 0.50
N PRO A 29 -17.31 -3.03 1.68
CA PRO A 29 -16.65 -4.04 2.49
C PRO A 29 -16.32 -5.33 1.72
N GLU A 30 -17.21 -5.79 0.83
CA GLU A 30 -17.04 -6.98 0.02
C GLU A 30 -15.93 -6.79 -1.03
N GLN A 31 -15.93 -5.65 -1.71
CA GLN A 31 -14.88 -5.30 -2.68
C GLN A 31 -13.52 -5.17 -1.99
N LEU A 32 -13.50 -4.59 -0.79
CA LEU A 32 -12.28 -4.46 0.00
C LEU A 32 -11.78 -5.85 0.47
N ARG A 33 -12.66 -6.76 0.92
CA ARG A 33 -12.27 -8.14 1.25
C ARG A 33 -11.71 -8.88 0.02
N ALA A 34 -12.37 -8.77 -1.13
CA ALA A 34 -11.87 -9.33 -2.38
C ALA A 34 -10.54 -8.69 -2.83
N PHE A 35 -10.28 -7.45 -2.42
CA PHE A 35 -8.98 -6.81 -2.64
C PHE A 35 -7.90 -7.37 -1.72
N LEU A 36 -8.23 -7.65 -0.45
CA LEU A 36 -7.30 -8.15 0.56
C LEU A 36 -6.83 -9.59 0.32
N SER A 37 -7.58 -10.40 -0.43
CA SER A 37 -7.20 -11.80 -0.73
C SER A 37 -5.94 -11.93 -1.60
N ASP A 38 -5.53 -10.86 -2.28
CA ASP A 38 -4.28 -10.78 -3.03
C ASP A 38 -3.17 -10.22 -2.13
N VAL A 39 -2.63 -11.09 -1.29
CA VAL A 39 -1.63 -10.71 -0.26
C VAL A 39 -0.35 -10.16 -0.89
N GLU A 40 0.10 -10.75 -1.98
CA GLU A 40 1.29 -10.28 -2.71
C GLU A 40 1.14 -8.81 -3.12
N ARG A 41 -0.03 -8.44 -3.66
CA ARG A 41 -0.32 -7.05 -4.02
C ARG A 41 -0.23 -6.10 -2.82
N LEU A 42 -0.69 -6.51 -1.64
CA LEU A 42 -0.63 -5.66 -0.43
C LEU A 42 0.82 -5.26 -0.12
N TYR A 43 1.74 -6.22 -0.16
CA TYR A 43 3.16 -5.97 0.10
C TYR A 43 3.84 -5.18 -1.02
N HIS A 44 3.51 -5.45 -2.29
CA HIS A 44 4.05 -4.69 -3.42
C HIS A 44 3.65 -3.20 -3.37
N ILE A 45 2.50 -2.86 -2.76
CA ILE A 45 2.08 -1.47 -2.57
C ILE A 45 2.98 -0.72 -1.57
N ASN A 46 3.65 -1.40 -0.63
CA ASN A 46 4.54 -0.75 0.32
C ASN A 46 5.72 -0.08 -0.42
N PRO A 47 5.85 1.26 -0.39
CA PRO A 47 6.89 1.96 -1.15
C PRO A 47 8.29 1.81 -0.54
N LEU A 48 8.38 1.32 0.70
CA LEU A 48 9.62 1.09 1.42
C LEU A 48 10.03 -0.38 1.40
N LEU A 49 9.25 -1.26 0.77
CA LEU A 49 9.58 -2.67 0.64
C LEU A 49 9.97 -2.99 -0.81
N GLU A 50 11.22 -3.38 -1.00
CA GLU A 50 11.71 -3.87 -2.28
C GLU A 50 11.71 -5.40 -2.29
N ILE A 51 10.69 -5.98 -2.91
CA ILE A 51 10.50 -7.43 -2.96
C ILE A 51 11.39 -8.03 -4.05
N SER A 52 12.21 -8.99 -3.65
CA SER A 52 13.05 -9.79 -4.56
C SER A 52 12.38 -11.12 -4.93
N ALA A 53 11.63 -11.71 -4.01
CA ALA A 53 10.82 -12.90 -4.27
C ALA A 53 9.56 -12.92 -3.38
N PHE A 54 8.44 -13.30 -3.97
CA PHE A 54 7.20 -13.60 -3.28
C PHE A 54 6.66 -14.93 -3.81
N GLU A 55 6.88 -16.01 -3.06
CA GLU A 55 6.65 -17.37 -3.56
C GLU A 55 5.61 -18.08 -2.70
N ARG A 56 4.79 -18.93 -3.33
CA ARG A 56 3.87 -19.79 -2.58
C ARG A 56 4.67 -20.89 -1.88
N ALA A 57 4.59 -20.93 -0.55
CA ALA A 57 5.26 -21.93 0.30
C ALA A 57 4.28 -22.97 0.88
N GLY A 58 2.98 -22.86 0.57
CA GLY A 58 1.93 -23.77 1.03
C GLY A 58 0.54 -23.29 0.58
N ARG A 59 -0.54 -23.92 1.09
CA ARG A 59 -1.91 -23.50 0.77
C ARG A 59 -2.14 -22.04 1.15
N ASP A 60 -1.79 -21.68 2.38
CA ASP A 60 -1.99 -20.35 2.99
C ASP A 60 -0.67 -19.79 3.54
N ARG A 61 0.43 -20.10 2.84
CA ARG A 61 1.77 -19.65 3.24
C ARG A 61 2.54 -19.10 2.05
N HIS A 62 3.25 -18.01 2.28
CA HIS A 62 4.09 -17.36 1.28
C HIS A 62 5.49 -17.12 1.85
N ARG A 63 6.51 -17.31 1.04
CA ARG A 63 7.86 -16.87 1.36
C ARG A 63 8.06 -15.47 0.80
N LEU A 64 8.43 -14.53 1.67
CA LEU A 64 8.77 -13.16 1.31
C LEU A 64 10.27 -12.96 1.47
N ILE A 65 10.94 -12.60 0.38
CA ILE A 65 12.33 -12.12 0.38
C ILE A 65 12.32 -10.68 -0.10
N ALA A 66 12.76 -9.75 0.74
CA ALA A 66 12.70 -8.33 0.45
C ALA A 66 13.80 -7.54 1.17
N HIS A 67 14.00 -6.29 0.75
CA HIS A 67 14.76 -5.31 1.49
C HIS A 67 13.81 -4.22 2.00
N ASN A 68 13.84 -3.95 3.31
CA ASN A 68 13.05 -2.89 3.91
C ASN A 68 13.90 -1.62 4.03
N HIS A 69 13.55 -0.62 3.22
CA HIS A 69 14.22 0.68 3.19
C HIS A 69 13.93 1.55 4.42
N SER A 70 12.93 1.20 5.25
CA SER A 70 12.62 1.95 6.48
C SER A 70 13.68 1.73 7.58
N ASN A 71 14.26 0.53 7.63
CA ASN A 71 15.23 0.12 8.64
C ASN A 71 16.52 -0.50 8.07
N GLY A 72 16.63 -0.58 6.73
CA GLY A 72 17.80 -1.12 6.01
C GLY A 72 17.97 -2.63 6.09
N GLN A 73 16.97 -3.38 6.59
CA GLN A 73 17.12 -4.82 6.81
C GLN A 73 16.73 -5.66 5.59
N ALA A 74 17.46 -6.75 5.38
CA ALA A 74 17.04 -7.84 4.50
C ALA A 74 16.06 -8.74 5.25
N ILE A 75 14.90 -8.97 4.65
CA ILE A 75 13.81 -9.80 5.15
C ILE A 75 13.81 -11.10 4.36
N ASN A 76 13.76 -12.23 5.05
CA ASN A 76 13.51 -13.55 4.48
C ASN A 76 12.60 -14.31 5.43
N VAL A 77 11.29 -14.25 5.24
CA VAL A 77 10.30 -14.74 6.20
C VAL A 77 9.25 -15.59 5.52
N VAL A 78 8.63 -16.47 6.29
CA VAL A 78 7.41 -17.15 5.86
C VAL A 78 6.22 -16.42 6.48
N LEU A 79 5.32 -15.98 5.62
CA LEU A 79 4.04 -15.38 5.96
C LEU A 79 3.00 -16.49 6.01
N ALA A 80 2.29 -16.62 7.13
CA ALA A 80 1.11 -17.47 7.25
C ALA A 80 -0.14 -16.61 7.20
N VAL A 81 -1.03 -16.90 6.26
CA VAL A 81 -2.24 -16.13 5.98
C VAL A 81 -3.43 -16.85 6.58
N ALA A 82 -4.26 -16.13 7.32
CA ALA A 82 -5.48 -16.69 7.89
C ALA A 82 -6.62 -15.66 7.79
N GLU A 83 -7.78 -16.10 7.34
CA GLU A 83 -9.00 -15.31 7.44
C GLU A 83 -9.71 -15.64 8.76
N ARG A 84 -9.87 -14.64 9.63
CA ARG A 84 -10.59 -14.75 10.90
C ARG A 84 -11.79 -13.79 10.90
N GLY A 85 -12.91 -14.28 10.37
CA GLY A 85 -14.12 -13.47 10.22
C GLY A 85 -13.89 -12.27 9.29
N PRO A 86 -14.05 -11.01 9.75
CA PRO A 86 -13.81 -9.82 8.92
C PRO A 86 -12.33 -9.41 8.81
N THR A 87 -11.43 -10.13 9.48
CA THR A 87 -10.01 -9.79 9.56
C THR A 87 -9.18 -10.77 8.76
N LEU A 88 -8.30 -10.24 7.91
CA LEU A 88 -7.20 -10.99 7.32
C LEU A 88 -5.98 -10.82 8.22
N GLU A 89 -5.47 -11.93 8.74
CA GLU A 89 -4.26 -11.98 9.57
C GLU A 89 -3.10 -12.54 8.74
N ILE A 90 -1.95 -11.88 8.85
CA ILE A 90 -0.70 -12.33 8.28
C ILE A 90 0.31 -12.47 9.42
N ALA A 91 0.59 -13.70 9.83
CA ALA A 91 1.58 -14.00 10.84
C ALA A 91 2.96 -14.17 10.21
N TYR A 92 3.99 -13.64 10.86
CA TYR A 92 5.38 -13.70 10.40
C TYR A 92 6.12 -14.81 11.17
N SER A 93 6.90 -15.63 10.45
CA SER A 93 7.64 -16.72 11.07
C SER A 93 8.78 -16.26 11.99
N GLN A 94 9.25 -15.02 11.84
CA GLN A 94 10.33 -14.41 12.61
C GLN A 94 10.31 -12.88 12.52
N GLY A 95 11.05 -12.22 13.40
CA GLY A 95 11.14 -10.76 13.50
C GLY A 95 10.44 -10.22 14.75
N LEU A 96 10.60 -8.93 15.02
CA LEU A 96 9.88 -8.26 16.12
C LEU A 96 8.39 -8.14 15.82
N LYS A 97 8.05 -7.88 14.55
CA LYS A 97 6.69 -7.87 14.05
C LYS A 97 6.18 -9.30 13.89
N VAL A 98 5.20 -9.69 14.72
CA VAL A 98 4.67 -11.06 14.77
C VAL A 98 3.44 -11.24 13.89
N ALA A 99 2.64 -10.19 13.70
CA ALA A 99 1.47 -10.23 12.83
C ALA A 99 1.13 -8.87 12.22
N THR A 100 0.42 -8.89 11.08
CA THR A 100 -0.31 -7.76 10.54
C THR A 100 -1.76 -8.17 10.35
N HIS A 101 -2.67 -7.35 10.87
CA HIS A 101 -4.11 -7.51 10.71
C HIS A 101 -4.64 -6.47 9.73
N PHE A 102 -5.45 -6.92 8.78
CA PHE A 102 -6.24 -6.06 7.89
C PHE A 102 -7.71 -6.27 8.19
N ARG A 103 -8.41 -5.22 8.56
CA ARG A 103 -9.84 -5.25 8.86
C ARG A 103 -10.60 -4.26 8.00
N ALA A 104 -11.65 -4.74 7.34
CA ALA A 104 -12.59 -3.90 6.60
C ALA A 104 -13.76 -3.50 7.51
N GLU A 105 -13.90 -2.21 7.78
CA GLU A 105 -14.98 -1.64 8.60
C GLU A 105 -15.98 -0.89 7.71
N PRO A 106 -17.28 -1.26 7.68
CA PRO A 106 -18.27 -0.60 6.83
C PRO A 106 -18.47 0.90 7.16
N LYS A 107 -18.75 1.70 6.13
CA LYS A 107 -19.15 3.11 6.23
C LYS A 107 -20.32 3.41 5.27
N PRO A 108 -21.10 4.49 5.50
CA PRO A 108 -22.23 4.85 4.64
C PRO A 108 -21.88 4.99 3.14
N HIS A 109 -20.65 5.39 2.82
CA HIS A 109 -20.17 5.60 1.45
C HIS A 109 -18.87 4.83 1.15
N GLY A 110 -18.76 3.60 1.65
CA GLY A 110 -17.61 2.72 1.39
C GLY A 110 -17.19 1.94 2.63
N ALA A 111 -15.89 1.92 2.90
CA ALA A 111 -15.32 1.26 4.06
C ALA A 111 -14.05 1.97 4.55
N ASP A 112 -13.67 1.70 5.79
CA ASP A 112 -12.32 1.93 6.27
C ASP A 112 -11.53 0.61 6.22
N LEU A 113 -10.31 0.67 5.71
CA LEU A 113 -9.30 -0.37 5.93
C LEU A 113 -8.49 0.01 7.17
N VAL A 114 -8.53 -0.82 8.21
CA VAL A 114 -7.66 -0.70 9.37
C VAL A 114 -6.54 -1.70 9.22
N VAL A 115 -5.30 -1.22 9.22
CA VAL A 115 -4.09 -2.04 9.20
C VAL A 115 -3.42 -1.91 10.56
N THR A 116 -3.21 -3.03 11.24
CA THR A 116 -2.59 -3.09 12.56
C THR A 116 -1.39 -4.01 12.51
N ASP A 117 -0.21 -3.48 12.80
CA ASP A 117 1.00 -4.26 13.01
C ASP A 117 1.15 -4.57 14.50
N ILE A 118 1.34 -5.86 14.80
CA ILE A 118 1.50 -6.38 16.15
C ILE A 118 2.96 -6.78 16.32
N TYR A 119 3.56 -6.30 17.40
CA TYR A 119 4.93 -6.59 17.78
C TYR A 119 4.96 -7.55 18.97
N GLY A 120 5.81 -8.57 18.89
CA GLY A 120 6.00 -9.54 19.95
C GLY A 120 6.64 -8.89 21.16
N GLY A 121 5.90 -8.79 22.26
CA GLY A 121 6.37 -8.22 23.52
C GLY A 121 7.48 -9.06 24.14
N GLY A 122 8.71 -8.57 24.05
CA GLY A 122 9.81 -8.96 24.92
C GLY A 122 9.90 -8.02 26.14
N SER A 123 10.84 -8.32 27.03
CA SER A 123 11.22 -7.37 28.08
C SER A 123 11.60 -6.00 27.49
N PRO A 124 11.47 -4.89 28.24
CA PRO A 124 11.87 -3.56 27.77
C PRO A 124 13.32 -3.51 27.24
N GLU A 125 14.21 -4.33 27.80
CA GLU A 125 15.61 -4.45 27.40
C GLU A 125 15.76 -5.11 26.03
N GLU A 126 15.04 -6.22 25.78
CA GLU A 126 14.98 -6.88 24.46
C GLU A 126 14.38 -5.96 23.40
N ARG A 127 13.38 -5.14 23.76
CA ARG A 127 12.79 -4.14 22.86
C ARG A 127 13.77 -3.03 22.52
N HIS A 128 14.53 -2.53 23.49
CA HIS A 128 15.54 -1.50 23.22
C HIS A 128 16.68 -2.05 22.35
N ALA A 129 17.14 -3.26 22.64
CA ALA A 129 18.16 -3.96 21.85
C ALA A 129 17.72 -4.22 20.41
N ARG A 130 16.42 -4.42 20.16
CA ARG A 130 15.83 -4.67 18.83
C ARG A 130 15.13 -3.47 18.23
N SER A 131 15.38 -2.26 18.75
CA SER A 131 14.76 -1.02 18.26
C SER A 131 15.01 -0.76 16.77
N SER A 132 16.15 -1.21 16.23
CA SER A 132 16.46 -1.16 14.80
C SER A 132 15.62 -2.07 13.92
N GLU A 133 14.90 -3.05 14.49
CA GLU A 133 13.98 -3.92 13.76
C GLU A 133 12.58 -3.32 13.59
N VAL A 134 12.27 -2.23 14.32
CA VAL A 134 10.95 -1.58 14.25
C VAL A 134 10.72 -1.05 12.83
N ASP A 135 9.67 -1.54 12.20
CA ASP A 135 9.31 -1.10 10.86
C ASP A 135 8.54 0.23 10.93
N LEU A 136 9.19 1.31 10.48
CA LEU A 136 8.59 2.64 10.41
C LEU A 136 7.78 2.86 9.11
N SER A 137 7.56 1.81 8.31
CA SER A 137 6.90 1.93 7.01
C SER A 137 5.39 2.08 7.05
N LEU A 138 4.72 1.78 8.18
CA LEU A 138 3.25 1.67 8.25
C LEU A 138 2.53 2.92 7.75
N ASN A 139 3.01 4.12 8.09
CA ASN A 139 2.40 5.37 7.61
C ASN A 139 2.58 5.57 6.09
N ALA A 140 3.78 5.28 5.57
CA ALA A 140 4.06 5.39 4.14
C ALA A 140 3.28 4.35 3.34
N TRP A 141 3.18 3.13 3.86
CA TRP A 141 2.39 2.05 3.29
C TRP A 141 0.90 2.37 3.32
N GLY A 142 0.39 2.90 4.43
CA GLY A 142 -1.01 3.31 4.57
C GLY A 142 -1.41 4.39 3.57
N ARG A 143 -0.55 5.38 3.33
CA ARG A 143 -0.77 6.39 2.27
C ARG A 143 -0.76 5.77 0.87
N ALA A 144 0.19 4.89 0.57
CA ALA A 144 0.25 4.21 -0.72
C ALA A 144 -0.97 3.30 -0.96
N LEU A 145 -1.46 2.61 0.08
CA LEU A 145 -2.70 1.84 0.05
C LEU A 145 -3.90 2.74 -0.22
N HIS A 146 -3.99 3.91 0.43
CA HIS A 146 -5.06 4.88 0.17
C HIS A 146 -5.12 5.28 -1.30
N ASP A 147 -3.98 5.72 -1.86
CA ASP A 147 -3.90 6.18 -3.24
C ASP A 147 -4.21 5.04 -4.22
N TYR A 148 -3.69 3.84 -3.95
CA TYR A 148 -3.96 2.66 -4.76
C TYR A 148 -5.45 2.31 -4.75
N LEU A 149 -6.07 2.20 -3.57
CA LEU A 149 -7.47 1.81 -3.42
C LEU A 149 -8.41 2.82 -4.09
N LYS A 150 -8.11 4.11 -4.01
CA LYS A 150 -8.86 5.18 -4.68
C LYS A 150 -8.78 5.06 -6.21
N ALA A 151 -7.57 4.85 -6.75
CA ALA A 151 -7.38 4.63 -8.17
C ALA A 151 -8.05 3.33 -8.64
N TRP A 152 -7.93 2.27 -7.83
CA TRP A 152 -8.55 0.97 -8.10
C TRP A 152 -10.07 1.11 -8.18
N ALA A 153 -10.72 1.71 -7.19
CA ALA A 153 -12.18 1.89 -7.18
C ALA A 153 -12.69 2.67 -8.41
N ARG A 154 -11.92 3.64 -8.90
CA ARG A 154 -12.30 4.46 -10.05
C ARG A 154 -12.17 3.73 -11.39
N TRP A 155 -11.17 2.87 -11.54
CA TRP A 155 -10.75 2.36 -12.85
C TRP A 155 -10.74 0.83 -12.97
N SER A 156 -10.93 0.07 -11.88
CA SER A 156 -10.87 -1.41 -11.90
C SER A 156 -11.98 -2.08 -12.71
N TRP A 157 -13.00 -1.33 -13.14
CA TRP A 157 -14.01 -1.82 -14.07
C TRP A 157 -13.49 -1.89 -15.52
N LEU A 158 -12.41 -1.17 -15.85
CA LEU A 158 -11.76 -1.22 -17.16
C LEU A 158 -10.77 -2.40 -17.22
N PRO A 159 -10.96 -3.40 -18.09
CA PRO A 159 -10.05 -4.53 -18.19
C PRO A 159 -8.58 -4.16 -18.52
N PRO A 160 -8.29 -3.21 -19.43
CA PRO A 160 -6.91 -2.80 -19.71
C PRO A 160 -6.21 -2.21 -18.48
N TRP A 161 -6.94 -1.44 -17.66
CA TRP A 161 -6.41 -0.88 -16.43
C TRP A 161 -6.07 -1.98 -15.41
N ARG A 162 -6.97 -2.95 -15.21
CA ARG A 162 -6.70 -4.10 -14.32
C ARG A 162 -5.45 -4.85 -14.77
N TRP A 163 -5.36 -5.14 -16.07
CA TRP A 163 -4.21 -5.83 -16.64
C TRP A 163 -2.91 -5.05 -16.39
N TYR A 164 -2.90 -3.74 -16.66
CA TYR A 164 -1.74 -2.88 -16.41
C TYR A 164 -1.34 -2.90 -14.93
N MET A 165 -2.30 -2.69 -14.03
CA MET A 165 -2.01 -2.64 -12.59
C MET A 165 -1.47 -3.96 -12.05
N GLN A 166 -2.01 -5.10 -12.51
CA GLN A 166 -1.63 -6.42 -12.03
C GLN A 166 -0.36 -6.99 -12.69
N ARG A 167 -0.15 -6.71 -13.99
CA ARG A 167 0.96 -7.33 -14.76
C ARG A 167 2.15 -6.41 -14.96
N VAL A 168 1.94 -5.10 -14.94
CA VAL A 168 2.99 -4.11 -15.20
C VAL A 168 3.35 -3.38 -13.92
N TRP A 169 2.38 -2.77 -13.23
CA TRP A 169 2.66 -1.96 -12.05
C TRP A 169 3.04 -2.78 -10.81
N GLN A 170 2.31 -3.85 -10.51
CA GLN A 170 2.54 -4.69 -9.32
C GLN A 170 3.98 -5.23 -9.24
N PRO A 171 4.56 -5.85 -10.29
CA PRO A 171 5.93 -6.39 -10.21
C PRO A 171 7.03 -5.30 -10.23
N MET A 172 6.69 -4.03 -10.45
CA MET A 172 7.71 -2.97 -10.48
C MET A 172 8.29 -2.71 -9.10
N LYS A 173 9.62 -2.58 -9.07
CA LYS A 173 10.35 -2.05 -7.91
C LYS A 173 9.84 -0.65 -7.54
N PRO A 174 9.90 -0.24 -6.26
CA PRO A 174 9.60 1.13 -5.86
C PRO A 174 10.34 2.20 -6.69
N SER A 175 11.61 1.96 -7.01
CA SER A 175 12.42 2.85 -7.87
C SER A 175 11.87 2.96 -9.30
N ALA A 176 11.50 1.82 -9.90
CA ALA A 176 10.92 1.79 -11.24
C ALA A 176 9.60 2.58 -11.32
N ARG A 177 8.75 2.49 -10.27
CA ARG A 177 7.50 3.29 -10.20
C ARG A 177 7.78 4.79 -10.18
N ARG A 178 8.83 5.24 -9.48
CA ARG A 178 9.26 6.65 -9.48
C ARG A 178 9.75 7.09 -10.86
N ILE A 179 10.52 6.25 -11.55
CA ILE A 179 11.01 6.52 -12.91
C ILE A 179 9.84 6.67 -13.88
N VAL A 180 8.87 5.76 -13.84
CA VAL A 180 7.66 5.85 -14.68
C VAL A 180 6.92 7.16 -14.46
N TRP A 181 6.78 7.59 -13.20
CA TRP A 181 6.15 8.89 -12.89
C TRP A 181 6.94 10.08 -13.45
N MET A 182 8.26 10.05 -13.38
CA MET A 182 9.11 11.09 -14.00
C MET A 182 8.94 11.12 -15.53
N ILE A 183 8.90 9.95 -16.18
CA ILE A 183 8.64 9.85 -17.62
C ILE A 183 7.29 10.50 -17.97
N TRP A 184 6.23 10.19 -17.21
CA TRP A 184 4.92 10.80 -17.42
C TRP A 184 4.93 12.33 -17.33
N ILE A 185 5.68 12.90 -16.36
CA ILE A 185 5.81 14.36 -16.21
C ILE A 185 6.57 14.97 -17.39
N ILE A 186 7.68 14.35 -17.78
CA ILE A 186 8.49 14.83 -18.90
C ILE A 186 7.64 14.80 -20.18
N SER A 187 6.93 13.69 -20.44
CA SER A 187 6.04 13.58 -21.61
C SER A 187 4.91 14.60 -21.58
N ALA A 188 4.32 14.90 -20.41
CA ALA A 188 3.30 15.94 -20.30
C ALA A 188 3.87 17.33 -20.64
N PHE A 189 5.08 17.64 -20.17
CA PHE A 189 5.78 18.87 -20.53
C PHE A 189 6.07 18.96 -22.03
N GLU A 190 6.54 17.87 -22.65
CA GLU A 190 6.80 17.79 -24.09
C GLU A 190 5.53 18.07 -24.91
N VAL A 191 4.39 17.49 -24.52
CA VAL A 191 3.10 17.72 -25.19
C VAL A 191 2.69 19.19 -25.10
N VAL A 192 2.84 19.82 -23.93
CA VAL A 192 2.54 21.25 -23.73
C VAL A 192 3.46 22.13 -24.58
N ALA A 193 4.77 21.84 -24.61
CA ALA A 193 5.74 22.57 -25.41
C ALA A 193 5.44 22.46 -26.91
N LEU A 194 5.12 21.25 -27.39
CA LEU A 194 4.73 21.02 -28.78
C LEU A 194 3.45 21.79 -29.14
N ALA A 195 2.44 21.77 -28.27
CA ALA A 195 1.21 22.54 -28.46
C ALA A 195 1.47 24.05 -28.54
N ALA A 196 2.36 24.58 -27.71
CA ALA A 196 2.76 25.99 -27.73
C ALA A 196 3.49 26.36 -29.04
N LEU A 197 4.42 25.52 -29.51
CA LEU A 197 5.11 25.72 -30.79
C LEU A 197 4.13 25.71 -31.96
N LEU A 198 3.18 24.78 -31.98
CA LEU A 198 2.14 24.71 -33.00
C LEU A 198 1.22 25.95 -32.98
N ALA A 199 0.88 26.45 -31.80
CA ALA A 199 0.10 27.67 -31.64
C ALA A 199 0.83 28.91 -32.17
N ILE A 200 2.12 29.05 -31.84
CA ILE A 200 2.99 30.13 -32.35
C ILE A 200 3.09 30.06 -33.87
N TRP A 201 3.36 28.87 -34.42
CA TRP A 201 3.43 28.66 -35.86
C TRP A 201 2.12 29.03 -36.56
N ALA A 202 0.97 28.60 -36.01
CA ALA A 202 -0.35 28.92 -36.56
C ALA A 202 -0.65 30.42 -36.52
N ALA A 203 -0.25 31.12 -35.44
CA ALA A 203 -0.41 32.57 -35.32
C ALA A 203 0.47 33.33 -36.33
N LEU A 204 1.74 32.93 -36.48
CA LEU A 204 2.65 33.52 -37.46
C LEU A 204 2.15 33.32 -38.90
N ARG A 205 1.60 32.14 -39.19
CA ARG A 205 1.02 31.84 -40.50
C ARG A 205 -0.20 32.71 -40.81
N GLN A 206 -1.04 33.01 -39.82
CA GLN A 206 -2.19 33.92 -39.99
C GLN A 206 -1.75 35.38 -40.15
N ALA A 207 -0.60 35.76 -39.59
CA ALA A 207 -0.06 37.11 -39.68
C ALA A 207 0.76 37.37 -40.96
N SER A 208 1.02 36.34 -41.77
CA SER A 208 1.72 36.46 -43.05
C SER A 208 0.69 36.65 -44.18
N PRO A 209 0.60 37.83 -44.82
CA PRO A 209 -0.36 38.12 -45.88
C PRO A 209 -0.10 37.36 -47.19
#